data_AF-A0A3Q2PH18-F1
#
_entry.id   AF-A0A3Q2PH18-F1
#
_cell.length_a   1.000
_cell.length_b   1.000
_cell.length_c   1.000
_cell.angle_alpha   90.00
_cell.angle_beta   90.00
_cell.angle_gamma   90.00
#
_symmetry.space_group_name_H-M   'P 1'
#
loop_
_entity.id
_entity.type
_entity.pdbx_description
1 polymer ?
#
loop_
_entity_poly.entity_id
_entity_poly.type
_entity_poly.pdbx_seq_one_letter_code
_entity_poly.pdbx_strand_id
1 'polypeptide(L)' 'MGTETRVIYHLEDQETPYLVRIGVPAQRVTLADFKQVLNRPNAKFFFKSVDDDFG' A
#
# COMPACT_ATOMS: atom_id res chain seq x y z
N MET A 1 16.04 11.97 -1.37
CA MET A 1 14.85 11.25 -0.85
C MET A 1 13.84 11.14 -1.98
N GLY A 2 13.25 9.97 -2.22
CA GLY A 2 12.27 9.79 -3.30
C GLY A 2 11.03 10.66 -3.09
N THR A 3 10.46 11.19 -4.16
CA THR A 3 9.25 12.03 -4.13
C THR A 3 7.95 11.22 -4.16
N GLU A 4 8.05 9.90 -4.34
CA GLU A 4 6.93 8.99 -4.55
C GLU A 4 7.08 7.72 -3.71
N THR A 5 5.96 7.01 -3.56
CA THR A 5 5.87 5.68 -2.97
C THR A 5 5.34 4.69 -3.99
N ARG A 6 6.03 3.57 -4.15
CA ARG A 6 5.57 2.43 -4.94
C ARG A 6 4.82 1.48 -4.01
N VAL A 7 3.54 1.24 -4.27
CA VAL A 7 2.72 0.30 -3.50
C VAL A 7 2.45 -0.91 -4.38
N ILE A 8 2.93 -2.07 -3.93
CA ILE A 8 2.62 -3.37 -4.49
C ILE A 8 1.53 -3.99 -3.63
N TYR A 9 0.40 -4.39 -4.21
CA TYR A 9 -0.71 -4.97 -3.46
C TYR A 9 -1.32 -6.17 -4.18
N HIS A 10 -1.90 -7.06 -3.38
CA HIS A 10 -2.59 -8.26 -3.82
C HIS A 10 -4.09 -8.10 -3.56
N LEU A 11 -4.91 -8.74 -4.38
CA LEU A 11 -6.36 -8.79 -4.21
C LEU A 11 -6.76 -10.25 -3.98
N GLU A 12 -7.18 -10.58 -2.75
CA GLU A 12 -7.70 -11.90 -2.37
C GLU A 12 -6.89 -13.05 -3.02
N ASP A 13 -7.53 -13.88 -3.86
CA ASP A 13 -6.93 -15.08 -4.46
C ASP A 13 -6.10 -14.80 -5.73
N GLN A 14 -5.79 -13.54 -6.04
CA GLN A 14 -4.96 -13.21 -7.21
C GLN A 14 -3.47 -13.38 -6.93
N GLU A 15 -2.85 -14.29 -7.67
CA GLU A 15 -1.41 -14.58 -7.59
C GLU A 15 -0.54 -13.40 -8.10
N THR A 16 -0.99 -12.71 -9.15
CA THR A 16 -0.23 -11.60 -9.73
C THR A 16 -0.55 -10.29 -9.01
N PRO A 17 0.44 -9.59 -8.42
CA PRO A 17 0.21 -8.32 -7.75
C PRO A 17 0.06 -7.15 -8.71
N TYR A 18 -0.54 -6.08 -8.21
CA TYR A 18 -0.62 -4.78 -8.87
C TYR A 18 0.42 -3.82 -8.30
N LEU A 19 0.89 -2.89 -9.13
CA LEU A 19 1.82 -1.83 -8.74
C LEU A 19 1.21 -0.46 -9.06
N VAL A 20 1.16 0.42 -8.06
CA VAL A 20 0.80 1.84 -8.23
C VAL A 20 1.89 2.76 -7.70
N ARG A 21 1.96 3.98 -8.24
CA ARG A 21 2.89 5.04 -7.80
C ARG A 21 2.07 6.17 -7.18
N ILE A 22 2.29 6.44 -5.89
CA ILE A 22 1.66 7.52 -5.15
C ILE A 22 2.65 8.68 -5.09
N GLY A 23 2.22 9.89 -5.45
CA GLY A 23 3.03 11.12 -5.44
C GLY A 23 3.34 11.67 -4.03
N VAL A 24 3.50 10.79 -3.04
CA VAL A 24 3.82 11.11 -1.65
C VAL A 24 5.04 10.28 -1.26
N PRO A 25 6.06 10.87 -0.60
CA PRO A 25 7.24 10.12 -0.17
C PRO A 25 6.88 9.06 0.88
N ALA A 26 7.63 7.96 0.92
CA ALA A 26 7.36 6.80 1.77
C ALA A 26 7.27 7.13 3.28
N GLN A 27 7.96 8.18 3.73
CA GLN A 27 7.93 8.64 5.13
C GLN A 27 6.62 9.34 5.53
N ARG A 28 5.79 9.72 4.56
CA ARG A 28 4.55 10.49 4.78
C ARG A 28 3.29 9.86 4.18
N VAL A 29 3.45 8.79 3.41
CA VAL A 29 2.32 8.10 2.77
C VAL A 29 1.39 7.53 3.82
N THR A 30 0.09 7.66 3.58
CA THR A 30 -0.97 7.20 4.48
C THR A 30 -1.90 6.22 3.78
N LEU A 31 -2.74 5.53 4.56
CA LEU A 31 -3.83 4.72 4.00
C LEU A 31 -4.83 5.55 3.18
N ALA A 32 -5.02 6.83 3.51
CA ALA A 32 -5.92 7.70 2.77
C ALA A 32 -5.41 7.94 1.34
N ASP A 33 -4.11 8.20 1.18
CA ASP A 33 -3.47 8.36 -0.13
C ASP A 33 -3.66 7.11 -1.00
N PHE A 34 -3.49 5.92 -0.40
CA PHE A 34 -3.69 4.66 -1.12
C PHE A 34 -5.16 4.42 -1.50
N LYS A 35 -6.10 4.71 -0.60
CA LYS A 35 -7.55 4.57 -0.86
C LYS A 35 -8.04 5.48 -2.00
N GLN A 36 -7.47 6.68 -2.14
CA GLN A 36 -7.79 7.58 -3.25
C GLN A 36 -7.45 6.97 -4.62
N VAL A 37 -6.41 6.13 -4.69
CA VAL A 37 -6.01 5.44 -5.94
C VAL A 37 -6.84 4.18 -6.19
N LEU A 38 -7.23 3.44 -5.13
CA LEU A 38 -7.84 2.11 -5.26
C LEU A 38 -9.34 2.13 -5.60
N ASN A 39 -10.06 3.22 -5.29
CA ASN A 39 -11.52 3.37 -5.48
C ASN A 39 -12.36 2.13 -5.10
N ARG A 40 -11.95 1.40 -4.06
CA ARG A 40 -12.60 0.15 -3.61
C ARG A 40 -13.16 0.33 -2.20
N PRO A 41 -14.47 0.61 -2.05
CA PRO A 41 -15.09 0.76 -0.75
C PRO A 41 -15.15 -0.59 0.01
N ASN A 42 -15.20 -0.52 1.33
CA ASN A 42 -15.46 -1.67 2.23
C ASN A 42 -14.42 -2.81 2.23
N ALA A 43 -13.17 -2.55 1.84
CA ALA A 43 -12.08 -3.51 1.98
C ALA A 43 -11.32 -3.35 3.32
N LYS A 44 -10.81 -4.46 3.86
CA LYS A 44 -9.76 -4.43 4.90
C LYS A 44 -8.39 -4.35 4.22
N PHE A 45 -7.50 -3.56 4.81
CA PHE A 45 -6.17 -3.31 4.27
C PHE A 45 -5.13 -3.88 5.22
N PHE A 46 -4.31 -4.80 4.72
CA PHE A 46 -3.21 -5.40 5.44
C PHE A 46 -1.91 -4.97 4.77
N PHE A 47 -0.93 -4.56 5.56
CA PHE A 47 0.36 -4.10 5.07
C PHE A 47 1.43 -5.03 5.62
N LYS A 48 2.36 -5.45 4.77
CA LYS A 48 3.57 -6.09 5.26
C LYS A 48 4.28 -5.08 6.17
N SER A 49 4.47 -5.47 7.41
CA SER A 49 5.17 -4.70 8.42
C SER A 49 6.15 -5.63 9.10
N VAL A 50 7.11 -5.03 9.81
CA VAL A 50 8.06 -5.74 10.67
C VAL A 50 7.67 -5.34 12.07
N ASP A 51 7.26 -6.32 12.86
CA ASP A 51 7.05 -6.15 14.29
C ASP A 51 8.37 -6.44 15.03
N ASP A 52 8.66 -5.69 16.10
CA ASP A 52 9.95 -5.81 16.79
C ASP A 52 10.13 -7.16 17.50
N ASP A 53 9.04 -7.84 17.88
CA ASP A 53 9.08 -9.13 18.58
C ASP A 53 8.92 -10.33 17.62
N PHE A 54 8.17 -10.16 16.53
CA PHE A 54 7.80 -11.26 15.63
C PHE A 54 8.50 -11.23 14.26
N GLY A 55 9.08 -10.09 13.88
CA GLY A 55 9.72 -9.88 12.57
C GLY A 55 8.76 -9.55 11.44
#